data_AF-A0A8K0RJL8-F1
#
_entry.id   AF-A0A8K0RJL8-F1
#
_cell.length_a   1.000
_cell.length_b   1.000
_cell.length_c   1.000
_cell.angle_alpha   90.00
_cell.angle_beta   90.00
_cell.angle_gamma   90.00
#
_symmetry.space_group_name_H-M   'P 1'
#
loop_
_entity.id
_entity.type
_entity.pdbx_description
1 polymer ?
#
loop_
_entity_poly.entity_id
_entity_poly.type
_entity_poly.pdbx_seq_one_letter_code
_entity_poly.pdbx_strand_id
1 'polypeptide(L)'
;MKRPFESTQTDYAAAPGRSETTPWLQHTRWAELFRNRSIEIIAATAKLPASQWSRKYLLGQWQGLDFWSSAETEARLQVILRGLDLMFNRTRATLDRTPYISRCWLNTYTKDAFWPHGFRVIPSFKKYLAIWKRFICFVFRVLQYPPRQHQEVYNLRLESNEVKMIQHILYLVGQLQLGEDGNVSDSQGDQHLGFQDPNQSYPSCIG
;
A
#
# COMPACT_ATOMS: atom_id res chain seq x y z
N MET A 1 -0.54 22.27 58.25
CA MET A 1 0.76 21.64 57.90
C MET A 1 0.66 21.01 56.52
N LYS A 2 1.23 21.67 55.49
CA LYS A 2 1.44 21.10 54.15
C LYS A 2 2.89 20.64 54.09
N ARG A 3 3.17 19.39 53.74
CA ARG A 3 4.54 18.94 53.42
C ARG A 3 4.82 19.22 51.94
N PRO A 4 6.00 19.74 51.57
CA PRO A 4 6.37 19.92 50.17
C PRO A 4 6.71 18.57 49.54
N PHE A 5 6.31 18.40 48.28
CA PHE A 5 6.72 17.26 47.46
C PHE A 5 8.09 17.62 46.87
N GLU A 6 9.16 17.04 47.41
CA GLU A 6 10.48 17.11 46.79
C GLU A 6 10.50 16.22 45.55
N SER A 7 10.69 16.83 44.38
CA SER A 7 10.95 16.11 43.14
C SER A 7 12.40 15.65 43.12
N THR A 8 12.63 14.41 43.55
CA THR A 8 13.91 13.74 43.29
C THR A 8 13.96 13.37 41.82
N GLN A 9 14.73 14.16 41.07
CA GLN A 9 15.17 13.89 39.71
C GLN A 9 15.97 12.58 39.72
N THR A 10 15.36 11.47 39.30
CA THR A 10 16.09 10.23 39.05
C THR A 10 16.77 10.33 37.70
N ASP A 11 18.11 10.43 37.76
CA ASP A 11 19.05 10.16 36.68
C ASP A 11 18.71 8.85 35.98
N TYR A 12 18.40 8.93 34.68
CA TYR A 12 18.22 7.77 33.82
C TYR A 12 19.59 7.28 33.36
N ALA A 13 20.36 6.68 34.26
CA ALA A 13 21.50 5.86 33.89
C ALA A 13 20.97 4.63 33.12
N ALA A 14 21.32 4.54 31.83
CA ALA A 14 20.93 3.46 30.94
C ALA A 14 21.50 2.12 31.44
N ALA A 15 20.63 1.25 31.96
CA ALA A 15 20.96 -0.14 32.25
C ALA A 15 20.87 -0.98 30.95
N PRO A 16 21.91 -1.74 30.57
CA PRO A 16 21.86 -2.62 29.42
C PRO A 16 21.07 -3.88 29.80
N GLY A 17 19.87 -4.05 29.23
CA GLY A 17 19.07 -5.27 29.42
C GLY A 17 17.60 -5.08 29.74
N ARG A 18 16.91 -4.08 29.16
CA ARG A 18 15.44 -4.13 29.11
C ARG A 18 15.01 -5.23 28.15
N SER A 19 14.93 -6.46 28.65
CA SER A 19 14.16 -7.51 27.99
C SER A 19 12.71 -7.05 27.96
N GLU A 20 12.19 -6.71 26.78
CA GLU A 20 10.78 -6.39 26.57
C GLU A 20 9.95 -7.68 26.78
N THR A 21 9.62 -7.99 28.03
CA THR A 21 8.96 -9.24 28.45
C THR A 21 7.44 -9.10 28.48
N THR A 22 6.82 -8.67 27.37
CA THR A 22 5.36 -8.82 27.28
C THR A 22 5.03 -10.31 27.05
N PRO A 23 3.96 -10.86 27.64
CA PRO A 23 3.53 -12.24 27.37
C PRO A 23 3.34 -12.52 25.88
N TRP A 24 2.94 -11.50 25.11
CA TRP A 24 2.84 -11.57 23.66
C TRP A 24 4.19 -11.76 22.97
N LEU A 25 5.24 -11.02 23.36
CA LEU A 25 6.59 -11.21 22.82
C LEU A 25 7.19 -12.58 23.17
N GLN A 26 6.89 -13.09 24.37
CA GLN A 26 7.28 -14.46 24.77
C GLN A 26 6.59 -15.52 23.91
N HIS A 27 5.28 -15.36 23.66
CA HIS A 27 4.52 -16.31 22.85
C HIS A 27 4.94 -16.29 21.39
N THR A 28 5.20 -15.10 20.82
CA THR A 28 5.57 -14.97 19.41
C THR A 28 7.05 -15.25 19.14
N ARG A 29 7.89 -15.27 20.18
CA ARG A 29 9.34 -15.53 20.11
C ARG A 29 10.07 -14.65 19.10
N TRP A 30 9.64 -13.39 18.93
CA TRP A 30 10.22 -12.46 17.95
C TRP A 30 11.72 -12.26 18.14
N ALA A 31 12.17 -12.21 19.40
CA ALA A 31 13.59 -12.08 19.73
C ALA A 31 14.43 -13.27 19.23
N GLU A 32 13.85 -14.47 19.12
CA GLU A 32 14.52 -15.64 18.56
C GLU A 32 14.44 -15.64 17.03
N LEU A 33 13.27 -15.33 16.47
CA LEU A 33 13.04 -15.29 15.02
C LEU A 33 13.94 -14.27 14.31
N PHE A 34 14.17 -13.12 14.95
CA PHE A 34 14.97 -12.03 14.41
C PHE A 34 16.38 -11.94 14.99
N ARG A 35 16.82 -12.97 15.73
CA ARG A 35 18.19 -13.02 16.24
C ARG A 35 19.19 -12.98 15.09
N ASN A 36 20.23 -12.14 15.22
CA ASN A 36 21.26 -11.95 14.21
C ASN A 36 20.67 -11.55 12.84
N ARG A 37 19.66 -10.68 12.83
CA ARG A 37 19.07 -10.10 11.62
C ARG A 37 18.92 -8.60 11.77
N SER A 38 19.01 -7.88 10.65
CA SER A 38 18.83 -6.43 10.67
C SER A 38 17.34 -6.08 10.76
N ILE A 39 16.92 -5.68 11.96
CA ILE A 39 15.57 -5.13 12.19
C ILE A 39 15.36 -3.87 11.35
N GLU A 40 16.42 -3.10 11.11
CA GLU A 40 16.38 -1.91 10.25
C GLU A 40 15.98 -2.25 8.83
N ILE A 41 16.58 -3.29 8.23
CA ILE A 41 16.20 -3.76 6.88
C ILE A 41 14.75 -4.23 6.88
N ILE A 42 14.35 -5.05 7.84
CA ILE A 42 12.97 -5.56 7.94
C ILE A 42 11.96 -4.39 8.04
N ALA A 43 12.26 -3.39 8.87
CA ALA A 43 11.44 -2.20 9.04
C ALA A 43 11.41 -1.33 7.77
N ALA A 44 12.56 -1.14 7.12
CA ALA A 44 12.68 -0.39 5.87
C ALA A 44 11.89 -1.06 4.74
N THR A 45 11.93 -2.39 4.66
CA THR A 45 11.20 -3.22 3.70
C THR A 45 9.68 -3.08 3.83
N ALA A 46 9.17 -2.73 5.01
CA ALA A 46 7.75 -2.47 5.24
C ALA A 46 7.32 -1.00 5.02
N LYS A 47 8.21 -0.06 4.66
CA LYS A 47 7.84 1.34 4.44
C LYS A 47 7.02 1.51 3.17
N LEU A 48 6.13 2.51 3.11
CA LEU A 48 5.42 2.79 1.86
C LEU A 48 6.40 3.36 0.82
N PRO A 49 6.19 3.08 -0.49
CA PRO A 49 6.96 3.71 -1.55
C PRO A 49 6.83 5.23 -1.46
N ALA A 50 7.92 5.95 -1.70
CA ALA A 50 7.88 7.40 -1.80
C ALA A 50 6.99 7.81 -2.98
N SER A 51 6.30 8.95 -2.89
CA SER A 51 5.41 9.44 -3.97
C SER A 51 6.14 9.78 -5.27
N GLN A 52 7.48 9.89 -5.24
CA GLN A 52 8.28 10.14 -6.43
C GLN A 52 8.47 8.83 -7.17
N TRP A 53 7.84 8.68 -8.33
CA TRP A 53 8.11 7.57 -9.25
C TRP A 53 9.62 7.48 -9.55
N SER A 54 10.12 6.25 -9.73
CA SER A 54 11.41 5.92 -10.38
C SER A 54 12.72 5.91 -9.57
N ARG A 55 12.73 6.06 -8.24
CA ARG A 55 13.97 5.88 -7.46
C ARG A 55 14.09 4.48 -6.88
N LYS A 56 15.26 3.87 -7.05
CA LYS A 56 15.65 2.70 -6.25
C LYS A 56 15.61 3.11 -4.77
N TYR A 57 15.11 2.21 -3.93
CA TYR A 57 14.93 2.48 -2.51
C TYR A 57 15.89 1.64 -1.67
N LEU A 58 16.75 2.30 -0.90
CA LEU A 58 17.71 1.65 0.00
C LEU A 58 16.97 1.06 1.20
N LEU A 59 17.07 -0.26 1.36
CA LEU A 59 16.53 -0.99 2.51
C LEU A 59 17.50 -0.99 3.69
N GLY A 60 18.81 -0.93 3.41
CA GLY A 60 19.87 -0.90 4.39
C GLY A 60 21.05 -1.75 3.96
N GLN A 61 21.98 -2.00 4.88
CA GLN A 61 23.17 -2.80 4.63
C GLN A 61 23.17 -4.08 5.48
N TRP A 62 23.48 -5.21 4.87
CA TRP A 62 23.58 -6.53 5.51
C TRP A 62 24.91 -7.18 5.15
N GLN A 63 25.73 -7.51 6.15
CA GLN A 63 27.05 -8.14 5.94
C GLN A 63 27.94 -7.38 4.93
N GLY A 64 27.86 -6.04 4.92
CA GLY A 64 28.61 -5.20 3.99
C GLY A 64 27.97 -5.00 2.62
N LEU A 65 26.88 -5.70 2.30
CA LEU A 65 26.14 -5.59 1.04
C LEU A 65 24.92 -4.68 1.19
N ASP A 66 24.74 -3.76 0.26
CA ASP A 66 23.56 -2.89 0.23
C ASP A 66 22.35 -3.62 -0.37
N PHE A 67 21.24 -3.57 0.35
CA PHE A 67 19.95 -4.10 -0.09
C PHE A 67 19.12 -2.98 -0.69
N TRP A 68 18.80 -3.12 -1.98
CA TRP A 68 18.01 -2.14 -2.72
C TRP A 68 16.72 -2.76 -3.25
N SER A 69 15.63 -2.03 -3.15
CA SER A 69 14.42 -2.27 -3.93
C SER A 69 14.54 -1.54 -5.28
N SER A 70 14.26 -2.26 -6.37
CA SER A 70 14.34 -1.72 -7.73
C SER A 70 13.29 -0.63 -7.99
N ALA A 71 13.61 0.32 -8.86
CA ALA A 71 12.68 1.37 -9.27
C ALA A 71 11.41 0.79 -9.92
N GLU A 72 11.55 -0.29 -10.69
CA GLU A 72 10.44 -1.05 -11.29
C GLU A 72 9.52 -1.62 -10.20
N THR A 73 10.08 -2.23 -9.16
CA THR A 73 9.25 -2.76 -8.06
C THR A 73 8.58 -1.65 -7.26
N GLU A 74 9.27 -0.54 -6.97
CA GLU A 74 8.63 0.60 -6.30
C GLU A 74 7.49 1.19 -7.13
N ALA A 75 7.65 1.29 -8.45
CA ALA A 75 6.58 1.75 -9.35
C ALA A 75 5.38 0.79 -9.34
N ARG A 76 5.61 -0.53 -9.45
CA ARG A 76 4.55 -1.53 -9.35
C ARG A 76 3.83 -1.50 -8.00
N LEU A 77 4.58 -1.34 -6.91
CA LEU A 77 4.02 -1.19 -5.57
C LEU A 77 3.08 0.02 -5.50
N GLN A 78 3.45 1.15 -6.07
CA GLN A 78 2.56 2.32 -6.08
C GLN A 78 1.24 2.04 -6.80
N VAL A 79 1.28 1.36 -7.96
CA VAL A 79 0.07 0.96 -8.69
C VAL A 79 -0.80 0.03 -7.85
N ILE A 80 -0.20 -0.99 -7.23
CA ILE A 80 -0.91 -1.93 -6.34
C ILE A 80 -1.57 -1.18 -5.17
N LEU A 81 -0.83 -0.30 -4.50
CA LEU A 81 -1.34 0.44 -3.35
C LEU A 81 -2.47 1.40 -3.74
N ARG A 82 -2.37 2.05 -4.91
CA ARG A 82 -3.44 2.87 -5.48
C ARG A 82 -4.68 2.02 -5.82
N GLY A 83 -4.47 0.82 -6.37
CA GLY A 83 -5.53 -0.15 -6.63
C GLY A 83 -6.24 -0.58 -5.35
N LEU A 84 -5.49 -0.82 -4.26
CA LEU A 84 -6.07 -1.09 -2.94
C LEU A 84 -6.93 0.06 -2.45
N ASP A 85 -6.44 1.30 -2.53
CA ASP A 85 -7.22 2.47 -2.12
C ASP A 85 -8.51 2.59 -2.93
N LEU A 86 -8.43 2.39 -4.25
CA LEU A 86 -9.59 2.44 -5.13
C LEU A 86 -10.61 1.35 -4.79
N MET A 87 -10.15 0.10 -4.60
CA MET A 87 -10.99 -1.02 -4.16
C MET A 87 -11.74 -0.67 -2.87
N PHE A 88 -11.03 -0.23 -1.82
CA PHE A 88 -11.66 0.09 -0.55
C PHE A 88 -12.58 1.31 -0.60
N ASN A 89 -12.22 2.33 -1.37
CA ASN A 89 -13.09 3.49 -1.58
C ASN A 89 -14.40 3.09 -2.28
N ARG A 90 -14.31 2.22 -3.30
CA ARG A 90 -15.50 1.66 -3.96
C ARG A 90 -16.33 0.83 -3.00
N THR A 91 -15.72 -0.08 -2.23
CA THR A 91 -16.45 -0.88 -1.24
C THR A 91 -17.14 -0.02 -0.19
N ARG A 92 -16.48 1.04 0.30
CA ARG A 92 -17.11 2.01 1.21
C ARG A 92 -18.29 2.73 0.56
N ALA A 93 -18.10 3.25 -0.66
CA ALA A 93 -19.17 3.94 -1.37
C ALA A 93 -20.37 3.03 -1.68
N THR A 94 -20.13 1.75 -1.94
CA THR A 94 -21.19 0.74 -2.07
C THR A 94 -21.90 0.51 -0.74
N LEU A 95 -21.15 0.36 0.36
CA LEU A 95 -21.73 0.20 1.69
C LEU A 95 -22.58 1.40 2.10
N ASP A 96 -22.11 2.62 1.84
CA ASP A 96 -22.83 3.86 2.16
C ASP A 96 -24.17 3.96 1.40
N ARG A 97 -24.24 3.42 0.18
CA ARG A 97 -25.47 3.34 -0.63
C ARG A 97 -26.34 2.12 -0.31
N THR A 98 -25.83 1.16 0.48
CA THR A 98 -26.56 -0.06 0.79
C THR A 98 -27.70 0.23 1.78
N PRO A 99 -28.94 -0.21 1.48
CA PRO A 99 -30.09 -0.01 2.35
C PRO A 99 -29.84 -0.49 3.78
N TYR A 100 -30.45 0.20 4.74
CA TYR A 100 -30.27 -0.08 6.17
C TYR A 100 -30.55 -1.54 6.53
N ILE A 101 -31.64 -2.12 6.01
CA ILE A 101 -32.02 -3.51 6.27
C ILE A 101 -30.95 -4.48 5.77
N SER A 102 -30.43 -4.30 4.55
CA SER A 102 -29.34 -5.11 4.02
C SER A 102 -28.07 -4.98 4.86
N ARG A 103 -27.76 -3.77 5.35
CA ARG A 103 -26.62 -3.57 6.26
C ARG A 103 -26.81 -4.25 7.61
N CYS A 104 -28.04 -4.34 8.12
CA CYS A 104 -28.34 -5.08 9.35
C CYS A 104 -28.09 -6.58 9.14
N TRP A 105 -28.58 -7.13 8.02
CA TRP A 105 -28.31 -8.52 7.63
C TRP A 105 -26.82 -8.82 7.45
N LEU A 106 -26.04 -7.89 6.86
CA LEU A 106 -24.57 -8.04 6.77
C LEU A 106 -23.88 -8.09 8.12
N ASN A 107 -24.48 -7.48 9.16
CA ASN A 107 -23.94 -7.46 10.51
C ASN A 107 -24.49 -8.60 11.39
N THR A 108 -25.46 -9.36 10.89
CA THR A 108 -26.04 -10.51 11.57
C THR A 108 -25.10 -11.72 11.42
N TYR A 109 -24.63 -12.25 12.55
CA TYR A 109 -23.78 -13.44 12.58
C TYR A 109 -24.58 -14.77 12.64
N THR A 110 -25.76 -14.75 13.28
CA THR A 110 -26.61 -15.92 13.53
C THR A 110 -27.75 -16.01 12.52
N LYS A 111 -27.99 -17.19 11.94
CA LYS A 111 -29.03 -17.39 10.90
C LYS A 111 -30.45 -17.07 11.37
N ASP A 112 -30.73 -17.27 12.66
CA ASP A 112 -32.11 -17.22 13.19
C ASP A 112 -32.45 -15.91 13.92
N ALA A 113 -31.55 -14.92 13.91
CA ALA A 113 -31.79 -13.64 14.58
C ALA A 113 -31.45 -12.47 13.66
N PHE A 114 -32.27 -11.42 13.68
CA PHE A 114 -31.97 -10.16 13.00
C PHE A 114 -31.28 -9.21 13.97
N TRP A 115 -30.08 -8.73 13.62
CA TRP A 115 -29.38 -7.73 14.42
C TRP A 115 -29.66 -6.31 13.89
N PRO A 116 -30.43 -5.47 14.60
CA PRO A 116 -30.88 -4.17 14.11
C PRO A 116 -29.81 -3.08 14.23
N HIS A 117 -28.57 -3.41 13.88
CA HIS A 117 -27.47 -2.47 13.79
C HIS A 117 -26.81 -2.64 12.44
N GLY A 118 -27.06 -1.70 11.53
CA GLY A 118 -26.46 -1.74 10.21
C GLY A 118 -24.93 -1.75 10.29
N PHE A 119 -24.31 -2.63 9.50
CA PHE A 119 -22.86 -2.68 9.32
C PHE A 119 -22.31 -1.29 8.94
N ARG A 120 -21.22 -0.90 9.59
CA ARG A 120 -20.53 0.37 9.39
C ARG A 120 -19.03 0.15 9.41
N VAL A 121 -18.30 1.00 8.68
CA VAL A 121 -16.84 0.99 8.73
C VAL A 121 -16.38 1.49 10.10
N ILE A 122 -15.57 0.67 10.78
CA ILE A 122 -15.00 1.03 12.09
C ILE A 122 -13.83 2.03 11.94
N PRO A 123 -13.62 2.95 12.90
CA PRO A 123 -12.54 3.94 12.82
C PRO A 123 -11.13 3.32 12.71
N SER A 124 -10.91 2.16 13.34
CA SER A 124 -9.65 1.42 13.30
C SER A 124 -9.33 0.87 11.91
N PHE A 125 -10.30 0.85 10.98
CA PHE A 125 -10.11 0.35 9.63
C PHE A 125 -9.02 1.10 8.87
N LYS A 126 -8.87 2.42 9.08
CA LYS A 126 -7.77 3.19 8.47
C LYS A 126 -6.40 2.68 8.93
N LYS A 127 -6.27 2.35 10.22
CA LYS A 127 -5.04 1.78 10.79
C LYS A 127 -4.78 0.37 10.24
N TYR A 128 -5.84 -0.44 10.16
CA TYR A 128 -5.77 -1.77 9.56
C TYR A 128 -5.30 -1.72 8.11
N LEU A 129 -5.87 -0.84 7.29
CA LEU A 129 -5.45 -0.65 5.90
C LEU A 129 -3.98 -0.21 5.81
N ALA A 130 -3.55 0.72 6.67
CA ALA A 130 -2.15 1.13 6.71
C ALA A 130 -1.20 -0.04 7.03
N ILE A 131 -1.58 -0.93 7.95
CA ILE A 131 -0.81 -2.15 8.25
C ILE A 131 -0.78 -3.09 7.03
N TRP A 132 -1.91 -3.29 6.35
CA TRP A 132 -1.97 -4.11 5.14
C TRP A 132 -1.09 -3.59 4.02
N LYS A 133 -1.08 -2.28 3.78
CA LYS A 133 -0.20 -1.68 2.78
C LYS A 133 1.27 -1.93 3.09
N ARG A 134 1.67 -1.77 4.36
CA ARG A 134 3.03 -2.07 4.82
C ARG A 134 3.40 -3.54 4.66
N PHE A 135 2.46 -4.43 4.96
CA PHE A 135 2.63 -5.87 4.74
C PHE A 135 2.80 -6.23 3.26
N ILE A 136 1.99 -5.65 2.37
CA ILE A 136 2.13 -5.84 0.92
C ILE A 136 3.49 -5.33 0.45
N CYS A 137 3.90 -4.13 0.84
CA CYS A 137 5.24 -3.60 0.54
C CYS A 137 6.33 -4.57 1.00
N PHE A 138 6.20 -5.10 2.21
CA PHE A 138 7.15 -6.05 2.76
C PHE A 138 7.28 -7.29 1.88
N VAL A 139 6.17 -7.98 1.60
CA VAL A 139 6.16 -9.24 0.85
C VAL A 139 6.72 -9.06 -0.57
N PHE A 140 6.25 -8.05 -1.29
CA PHE A 140 6.66 -7.82 -2.68
C PHE A 140 8.13 -7.42 -2.79
N ARG A 141 8.66 -6.66 -1.82
CA ARG A 141 10.07 -6.31 -1.81
C ARG A 141 10.97 -7.49 -1.51
N VAL A 142 10.57 -8.36 -0.57
CA VAL A 142 11.31 -9.58 -0.24
C VAL A 142 11.45 -10.47 -1.48
N LEU A 143 10.38 -10.60 -2.27
CA LEU A 143 10.34 -11.46 -3.46
C LEU A 143 11.21 -11.02 -4.64
N GLN A 144 11.83 -9.84 -4.58
CA GLN A 144 12.87 -9.45 -5.54
C GLN A 144 14.17 -10.24 -5.37
N TYR A 145 14.34 -10.89 -4.23
CA TYR A 145 15.56 -11.59 -3.87
C TYR A 145 15.44 -13.10 -4.13
N PRO A 146 16.56 -13.82 -4.30
CA PRO A 146 16.56 -15.27 -4.33
C PRO A 146 16.04 -15.90 -3.02
N PRO A 147 15.45 -17.12 -3.07
CA PRO A 147 14.89 -17.79 -1.89
C PRO A 147 15.84 -17.94 -0.69
N ARG A 148 17.15 -18.08 -0.95
CA ARG A 148 18.18 -18.14 0.11
C ARG A 148 18.16 -16.88 0.98
N GLN A 149 18.05 -15.71 0.35
CA GLN A 149 18.04 -14.41 1.03
C GLN A 149 16.73 -14.17 1.78
N HIS A 150 15.61 -14.75 1.34
CA HIS A 150 14.36 -14.71 2.11
C HIS A 150 14.55 -15.34 3.50
N GLN A 151 15.23 -16.49 3.54
CA GLN A 151 15.45 -17.21 4.78
C GLN A 151 16.59 -16.61 5.62
N GLU A 152 17.67 -16.11 4.99
CA GLU A 152 18.84 -15.56 5.69
C GLU A 152 18.62 -14.15 6.24
N VAL A 153 17.88 -13.30 5.52
CA VAL A 153 17.65 -11.90 5.93
C VAL A 153 16.29 -11.73 6.61
N TYR A 154 15.24 -12.32 6.06
CA TYR A 154 13.85 -12.04 6.47
C TYR A 154 13.18 -13.14 7.30
N ASN A 155 13.77 -14.33 7.37
CA ASN A 155 13.16 -15.55 7.94
C ASN A 155 11.79 -15.89 7.34
N LEU A 156 11.55 -15.47 6.09
CA LEU A 156 10.28 -15.66 5.43
C LEU A 156 10.35 -16.92 4.56
N ARG A 157 9.42 -17.85 4.78
CA ARG A 157 9.21 -19.01 3.91
C ARG A 157 7.89 -18.80 3.20
N LEU A 158 7.95 -18.64 1.88
CA LEU A 158 6.77 -18.60 1.02
C LEU A 158 6.70 -19.92 0.27
N GLU A 159 5.50 -20.48 0.20
CA GLU A 159 5.22 -21.67 -0.58
C GLU A 159 5.23 -21.37 -2.08
N SER A 160 5.42 -22.38 -2.91
CA SER A 160 5.57 -22.20 -4.36
C SER A 160 4.32 -21.60 -5.03
N ASN A 161 3.13 -21.92 -4.53
CA ASN A 161 1.86 -21.32 -4.94
C ASN A 161 1.80 -19.82 -4.60
N GLU A 162 2.20 -19.42 -3.40
CA GLU A 162 2.21 -18.02 -2.94
C GLU A 162 3.15 -17.18 -3.81
N VAL A 163 4.37 -17.70 -4.05
CA VAL A 163 5.34 -17.06 -4.94
C VAL A 163 4.78 -16.89 -6.35
N LYS A 164 4.18 -17.95 -6.92
CA LYS A 164 3.55 -17.89 -8.25
C LYS A 164 2.43 -16.86 -8.33
N MET A 165 1.56 -16.81 -7.32
CA MET A 165 0.48 -15.83 -7.27
C MET A 165 1.01 -14.40 -7.24
N ILE A 166 2.03 -14.12 -6.43
CA ILE A 166 2.58 -12.76 -6.30
C ILE A 166 3.34 -12.35 -7.57
N GLN A 167 4.09 -13.28 -8.18
CA GLN A 167 4.72 -13.05 -9.49
C GLN A 167 3.67 -12.77 -10.58
N HIS A 168 2.54 -13.49 -10.55
CA HIS A 168 1.45 -13.24 -11.49
C HIS A 168 0.83 -11.84 -11.29
N ILE A 169 0.64 -11.40 -10.05
CA ILE A 169 0.18 -10.03 -9.76
C ILE A 169 1.18 -9.00 -10.30
N LEU A 170 2.47 -9.19 -10.07
CA LEU A 170 3.52 -8.31 -10.61
C LEU A 170 3.50 -8.24 -12.13
N TYR A 171 3.29 -9.39 -12.79
CA TYR A 171 3.13 -9.47 -14.24
C TYR A 171 1.93 -8.66 -14.73
N LEU A 172 0.74 -8.87 -14.12
CA LEU A 172 -0.48 -8.13 -14.48
C LEU A 172 -0.31 -6.62 -14.29
N VAL A 173 0.33 -6.19 -13.21
CA VAL A 173 0.60 -4.77 -12.95
C VAL A 173 1.57 -4.21 -13.99
N GLY A 174 2.58 -4.98 -14.42
CA GLY A 174 3.47 -4.58 -15.51
C GLY A 174 2.73 -4.36 -16.83
N GLN A 175 1.74 -5.19 -17.15
CA GLN A 175 0.90 -5.01 -18.34
C GLN A 175 0.06 -3.73 -18.28
N LEU A 176 -0.49 -3.40 -17.10
CA LEU A 176 -1.25 -2.15 -16.91
C LEU A 176 -0.40 -0.91 -17.14
N GLN A 177 0.86 -0.93 -16.70
CA GLN A 177 1.79 0.17 -16.90
C GLN A 177 2.15 0.36 -18.39
N LEU A 178 2.38 -0.74 -19.12
CA LEU A 178 2.69 -0.68 -20.56
C LEU A 178 1.50 -0.21 -21.41
N GLY A 179 0.27 -0.51 -21.00
CA GLY A 179 -0.94 -0.05 -21.68
C GLY A 179 -1.26 1.44 -21.51
N GLU A 180 -0.78 2.07 -20.44
CA GLU A 180 -0.94 3.52 -20.21
C GLU A 180 0.05 4.35 -21.04
N ASP A 181 1.26 3.84 -21.30
CA ASP A 181 2.30 4.54 -22.08
C ASP A 181 2.10 4.45 -23.62
N GLY A 182 1.22 3.57 -24.10
CA GLY A 182 0.97 3.33 -25.53
C GLY A 182 -0.07 4.23 -26.20
N ASN A 183 -0.67 5.18 -25.48
CA ASN A 183 -1.79 6.00 -26.00
C ASN A 183 -1.42 7.49 -26.20
N VAL A 184 -0.23 7.75 -26.76
CA VAL A 184 0.15 9.07 -27.28
C VAL A 184 0.59 8.93 -28.74
N SER A 185 -0.40 8.91 -29.63
CA SER A 185 -0.29 9.34 -31.03
C SER A 185 -1.64 9.16 -31.69
N ASP A 186 -2.49 10.18 -31.60
CA ASP A 186 -3.24 10.63 -32.78
C ASP A 186 -3.80 12.02 -32.53
N SER A 187 -3.15 13.00 -33.15
CA SER A 187 -3.81 14.24 -33.56
C SER A 187 -3.26 14.51 -34.94
N GLN A 188 -4.01 13.98 -35.90
CA GLN A 188 -3.88 14.13 -37.33
C GLN A 188 -3.73 15.61 -37.71
N GLY A 189 -2.85 15.86 -38.68
CA GLY A 189 -2.73 17.15 -39.33
C GLY A 189 -4.03 17.51 -40.04
N ASP A 190 -4.57 18.67 -39.69
CA ASP A 190 -5.64 19.33 -40.43
C ASP A 190 -5.12 19.76 -41.81
N GLN A 191 -5.47 18.97 -42.83
CA GLN A 191 -5.43 19.42 -44.22
C GLN A 191 -6.67 20.27 -44.48
N HIS A 192 -6.44 21.58 -44.54
CA HIS A 192 -7.42 22.60 -44.88
C HIS A 192 -7.86 22.46 -46.36
N LEU A 193 -8.90 21.67 -46.63
CA LEU A 193 -9.67 21.73 -47.88
C LEU A 193 -10.74 22.81 -47.73
N GLY A 194 -10.57 23.90 -48.49
CA GLY A 194 -11.48 25.04 -48.50
C GLY A 194 -12.87 24.65 -48.99
N PHE A 195 -13.86 24.83 -48.11
CA PHE A 195 -15.26 24.89 -48.47
C PHE A 195 -15.67 26.37 -48.49
N GLN A 196 -16.19 26.81 -49.64
CA GLN A 196 -16.48 28.21 -49.93
C GLN A 196 -17.91 28.52 -49.48
N ASP A 197 -18.05 29.47 -48.53
CA ASP A 197 -19.32 29.88 -47.95
C ASP A 197 -20.26 30.53 -48.99
N PRO A 198 -21.54 30.12 -49.07
CA PRO A 198 -22.56 30.78 -49.86
C PRO A 198 -23.29 31.82 -48.99
N ASN A 199 -22.62 32.93 -48.68
CA ASN A 199 -23.27 34.13 -48.15
C ASN A 199 -22.42 35.37 -48.42
N GLN A 200 -22.22 35.68 -49.70
CA GLN A 200 -21.85 37.03 -50.13
C GLN A 200 -23.11 37.88 -50.25
N SER A 201 -23.27 38.78 -49.30
CA SER A 201 -24.21 39.90 -49.36
C SER A 201 -23.84 40.82 -50.53
N TYR A 202 -24.70 40.92 -51.54
CA TYR A 202 -24.60 41.94 -52.59
C TYR A 202 -25.26 43.27 -52.15
N PRO A 203 -24.79 44.43 -52.66
CA PRO A 203 -25.30 45.74 -52.29
C PRO A 203 -26.63 46.09 -52.98
N SER A 204 -27.36 46.99 -52.33
CA SER A 204 -28.67 47.53 -52.70
C SER A 204 -28.67 48.33 -54.02
N CYS A 205 -29.62 48.02 -54.91
CA CYS A 205 -30.10 48.93 -55.97
C CYS A 205 -31.60 48.69 -56.17
N ILE A 206 -32.45 49.64 -55.75
CA ILE A 206 -33.81 49.82 -56.29
C ILE A 206 -33.96 51.32 -56.58
N GLY A 207 -34.25 51.63 -57.85
CA GLY A 207 -35.02 52.79 -58.26
C GLY A 207 -36.45 52.35 -58.53
#